data_AF-A0A3L7SIG8-F1
#
_entry.id   AF-A0A3L7SIG8-F1
#
_cell.length_a   1.000
_cell.length_b   1.000
_cell.length_c   1.000
_cell.angle_alpha   90.00
_cell.angle_beta   90.00
_cell.angle_gamma   90.00
#
_symmetry.space_group_name_H-M   'P 1'
#
loop_
_entity.id
_entity.type
_entity.pdbx_description
1 polymer ?
#
loop_
_entity_poly.entity_id
_entity_poly.type
_entity_poly.pdbx_seq_one_letter_code
_entity_poly.pdbx_strand_id
1 'polypeptide(L)' 'MKPTDPAITWLEEKPLGLTERLYLPLFFQGLSTTARHMVSRKVTVNYPEVRPTIGNPLIYRGVHRLNRDDAGR' A
#
# COMPACT_ATOMS: atom_id res chain seq x y z
N MET A 1 -21.39 -26.94 24.79
CA MET A 1 -20.12 -27.56 25.19
C MET A 1 -20.02 -27.45 26.70
N LYS A 2 -19.86 -28.56 27.42
CA LYS A 2 -19.75 -28.54 28.88
C LYS A 2 -18.28 -28.39 29.26
N PRO A 3 -17.92 -27.60 30.29
CA PRO A 3 -16.53 -27.43 30.73
C PRO A 3 -15.83 -28.73 31.14
N THR A 4 -16.60 -29.78 31.43
CA THR A 4 -16.14 -31.08 31.95
C THR A 4 -16.01 -32.18 30.88
N ASP A 5 -16.01 -31.82 29.59
CA ASP A 5 -15.86 -32.79 28.52
C ASP A 5 -14.44 -33.39 28.50
N PRO A 6 -14.26 -34.71 28.69
CA PRO A 6 -12.94 -35.35 28.73
C PRO A 6 -12.21 -35.34 27.37
N ALA A 7 -12.90 -34.98 26.28
CA ALA A 7 -12.29 -34.82 24.96
C ALA A 7 -11.61 -33.45 24.76
N ILE A 8 -11.70 -32.52 25.73
CA ILE A 8 -11.22 -31.14 25.59
C ILE A 8 -10.13 -30.84 26.61
N THR A 9 -8.95 -30.44 26.12
CA THR A 9 -7.84 -29.93 26.95
C THR A 9 -7.96 -28.42 27.06
N TRP A 10 -8.35 -27.93 28.23
CA TRP A 10 -8.39 -26.50 28.53
C TRP A 10 -6.98 -25.99 28.80
N LEU A 11 -6.55 -24.99 28.02
CA LEU A 11 -5.26 -24.33 28.19
C LEU A 11 -5.45 -22.93 28.75
N GLU A 12 -4.57 -22.53 29.66
CA GLU A 12 -4.52 -21.16 30.16
C GLU A 12 -3.83 -20.24 29.15
N GLU A 13 -4.22 -18.96 29.19
CA GLU A 13 -3.57 -17.93 28.39
C GLU A 13 -2.12 -17.76 28.83
N LYS A 14 -1.20 -17.90 27.89
CA LYS A 14 0.22 -17.70 28.15
C LYS A 14 0.46 -16.22 28.53
N PRO A 15 1.16 -15.92 29.64
CA PRO A 15 1.48 -14.55 29.99
C PRO A 15 2.40 -13.92 28.94
N LEU A 16 2.17 -12.63 28.65
CA LEU A 16 2.97 -11.89 27.69
C LEU A 16 4.43 -11.77 28.13
N GLY A 17 5.35 -12.02 27.20
CA GLY A 17 6.77 -11.78 27.39
C GLY A 17 7.11 -10.27 27.45
N LEU A 18 8.30 -9.92 27.94
CA LEU A 18 8.74 -8.52 28.00
C LEU A 18 8.75 -7.84 26.62
N THR A 19 9.13 -8.57 25.58
CA THR A 19 9.20 -8.07 24.20
C THR A 19 7.81 -7.78 23.62
N GLU A 20 6.83 -8.63 23.94
CA GLU A 20 5.43 -8.47 23.53
C GLU A 20 4.80 -7.28 24.26
N ARG A 21 5.06 -7.14 25.57
CA ARG A 21 4.59 -6.00 26.38
C ARG A 21 5.17 -4.67 25.92
N LEU A 22 6.42 -4.67 25.46
CA LEU A 22 7.09 -3.50 24.89
C LEU A 22 6.81 -3.31 23.39
N TYR A 23 6.02 -4.18 22.77
CA TYR A 23 5.68 -4.16 21.34
C TYR A 23 6.87 -4.15 20.37
N LEU A 24 8.05 -4.61 20.83
CA LEU A 24 9.27 -4.59 20.04
C LEU A 24 9.11 -5.29 18.68
N PRO A 25 8.43 -6.45 18.56
CA PRO A 25 8.22 -7.09 17.26
C PRO A 25 7.49 -6.19 16.25
N LEU A 26 6.46 -5.45 16.71
CA LEU A 26 5.69 -4.55 15.85
C LEU A 26 6.52 -3.35 15.40
N PHE A 27 7.33 -2.79 16.30
CA PHE A 27 8.26 -1.71 15.95
C PHE A 27 9.28 -2.15 14.89
N PHE A 28 9.90 -3.32 15.08
CA PHE A 28 10.84 -3.85 14.08
C PHE A 28 10.16 -4.12 12.73
N GLN A 29 8.91 -4.60 12.73
CA GLN A 29 8.13 -4.78 11.51
C GLN A 29 7.88 -3.44 10.78
N GLY A 30 7.48 -2.39 11.50
CA GLY A 30 7.28 -1.06 10.92
C GLY A 30 8.58 -0.46 10.38
N LEU A 31 9.65 -0.47 11.18
CA LEU A 31 10.95 0.08 10.80
C LEU A 31 11.58 -0.67 9.62
N SER A 32 11.50 -1.99 9.59
CA SER A 32 12.00 -2.79 8.46
C SER A 32 11.24 -2.48 7.17
N THR A 33 9.93 -2.24 7.27
CA THR A 33 9.11 -1.81 6.13
C THR A 33 9.57 -0.42 5.65
N THR A 34 9.78 0.55 6.54
CA THR A 34 10.29 1.88 6.17
C THR A 34 11.67 1.82 5.55
N ALA A 35 12.60 1.05 6.13
CA ALA A 35 13.95 0.86 5.61
C ALA A 35 13.92 0.26 4.20
N ARG A 36 13.04 -0.72 3.94
CA ARG A 36 12.84 -1.29 2.60
C ARG A 36 12.40 -0.23 1.59
N HIS A 37 11.45 0.63 1.95
CA HIS A 37 10.97 1.69 1.04
C HIS A 37 12.02 2.77 0.80
N MET A 38 12.91 3.04 1.76
CA MET A 38 13.98 4.03 1.63
C MET A 38 14.91 3.72 0.45
N VAL A 39 15.30 2.44 0.31
CA VAL A 39 16.17 1.94 -0.77
C VAL A 39 15.42 1.45 -2.01
N SER A 40 14.09 1.34 -1.93
CA SER A 40 13.27 0.93 -3.07
C SER A 40 13.31 1.95 -4.22
N ARG A 41 13.02 1.48 -5.44
CA ARG A 41 12.98 2.32 -6.64
C ARG A 41 11.97 3.45 -6.46
N LYS A 42 12.40 4.69 -6.72
CA LYS A 42 11.51 5.86 -6.73
C LYS A 42 10.55 5.77 -7.92
N VAL A 43 9.26 6.00 -7.65
CA VAL A 43 8.17 5.97 -8.66
C VAL A 43 7.85 7.38 -9.18
N THR A 44 8.58 8.39 -8.72
CA THR A 44 8.42 9.79 -9.12
C THR A 44 9.15 10.07 -10.43
N VAL A 45 8.60 11.00 -11.22
CA VAL A 45 9.23 11.53 -12.44
C VAL A 45 9.62 12.99 -12.23
N ASN A 46 10.74 13.43 -12.80
CA ASN A 46 11.18 14.83 -12.75
C ASN A 46 10.53 15.59 -13.91
N TYR A 47 9.53 16.41 -13.61
CA TYR A 47 8.90 17.29 -14.60
C TYR A 47 9.56 18.68 -14.54
N PRO A 48 9.82 19.36 -15.68
CA PRO A 48 9.33 19.09 -17.04
C PRO A 48 10.16 18.14 -17.91
N GLU A 49 11.33 17.70 -17.45
CA GLU A 49 12.29 16.93 -18.25
C GLU A 49 11.75 15.54 -18.65
N VAL A 50 10.97 14.92 -17.76
CA VAL A 50 10.34 13.61 -17.95
C VAL A 50 8.84 13.74 -17.72
N ARG A 51 8.04 13.49 -18.76
CA ARG A 51 6.58 13.47 -18.67
C ARG A 51 6.08 12.11 -18.17
N PRO A 52 5.02 12.09 -17.34
CA PRO A 52 4.41 10.84 -16.91
C PRO A 52 3.79 10.09 -18.09
N THR A 53 3.83 8.76 -18.05
CA THR A 53 3.14 7.92 -19.02
C THR A 53 1.64 7.93 -18.75
N ILE A 54 0.85 8.25 -19.77
CA ILE A 54 -0.60 8.24 -19.67
C ILE A 54 -1.08 6.79 -19.79
N GLY A 55 -1.68 6.26 -18.72
CA GLY A 55 -2.00 4.83 -18.60
C GLY A 55 -2.91 4.29 -19.70
N ASN A 56 -3.93 5.06 -20.11
CA ASN A 56 -4.75 4.75 -21.28
C ASN A 56 -4.86 5.98 -22.19
N PRO A 57 -4.08 6.02 -23.29
CA PRO A 57 -4.09 7.14 -24.23
C PRO A 57 -5.44 7.35 -24.93
N LEU A 58 -6.25 6.30 -25.10
CA LEU A 58 -7.51 6.35 -25.85
C LEU A 58 -8.59 7.16 -25.12
N ILE A 59 -8.54 7.17 -23.79
CA ILE A 59 -9.51 7.90 -22.95
C ILE A 59 -8.95 9.23 -22.42
N TYR A 60 -7.70 9.56 -22.75
CA TYR A 60 -7.09 10.77 -22.25
C TYR A 60 -7.73 12.01 -22.87
N ARG A 61 -8.38 12.82 -22.02
CA ARG A 61 -8.98 14.08 -22.41
C ARG A 61 -7.96 15.19 -22.22
N GLY A 62 -7.38 15.63 -23.33
CA GLY A 62 -6.46 16.76 -23.36
C GLY A 62 -7.18 18.11 -23.31
N VAL A 63 -6.55 19.12 -23.89
CA VAL A 63 -7.13 20.47 -23.99
C VAL A 63 -8.31 20.46 -24.96
N HIS A 64 -9.44 21.00 -24.53
CA HIS A 64 -10.61 21.20 -25.37
C HIS A 64 -10.29 22.20 -26.49
N ARG A 65 -10.56 21.82 -27.74
CA ARG A 65 -10.46 22.70 -28.91
C ARG A 65 -11.75 22.59 -29.71
N LEU A 66 -12.18 23.71 -30.27
CA LEU A 66 -13.27 23.71 -31.24
C LEU A 66 -12.69 23.25 -32.58
N ASN A 67 -13.21 22.14 -33.11
CA ASN A 67 -12.87 21.69 -34.45
C ASN A 67 -13.59 22.60 -35.46
N ARG A 68 -12.92 22.90 -36.57
CA ARG A 68 -13.53 23.61 -37.71
C ARG A 68 -14.49 22.70 -38.44
N ASP A 69 -15.49 23.29 -39.09
CA ASP A 69 -16.41 22.56 -39.98
C ASP A 69 -15.76 22.19 -41.32
N ASP A 70 -16.49 21.45 -42.16
CA ASP A 70 -16.01 21.02 -43.50
C ASP A 70 -15.75 22.20 -44.46
N ALA A 71 -16.30 23.38 -44.16
CA ALA A 71 -16.06 24.63 -44.89
C ALA A 71 -14.87 25.43 -44.30
N GLY A 72 -14.18 24.88 -43.31
CA GLY A 72 -13.02 25.49 -42.66
C GLY A 72 -13.36 26.69 -41.78
N ARG A 73 -14.62 26.90 -41.40
CA ARG A 73 -15.05 27.97 -40.49
C ARG A 73 -15.35 27.44 -39.09
#